data_AF-A0A930E8S9-F1
#
_entry.id   AF-A0A930E8S9-F1
#
_cell.length_a   1.000
_cell.length_b   1.000
_cell.length_c   1.000
_cell.angle_alpha   90.00
_cell.angle_beta   90.00
_cell.angle_gamma   90.00
#
_symmetry.space_group_name_H-M   'P 1'
#
loop_
_entity.id
_entity.type
_entity.pdbx_description
1 polymer ?
#
loop_
_entity_poly.entity_id
_entity_poly.type
_entity_poly.pdbx_seq_one_letter_code
_entity_poly.pdbx_strand_id
1 'polypeptide(L)'
;MVSVPSYNAVTNDYSRNYDVFYRSISETHYNRLMETGDIPPKKETSITQNFSYSSGYQEKHGGMTVEIKTKPGTLRVLEQIGVKNNSASIIDDLYPNMKQTFPGWEKMGRVQFKQEKRQITINLGKGSGLEIFNKRIKQINVKQGDIQHEKNK
;
A
#
# COMPACT_ATOMS: atom_id res chain seq x y z
N MET A 1 24.82 -11.91 14.09
CA MET A 1 23.63 -11.06 14.33
C MET A 1 23.33 -10.33 13.03
N VAL A 2 22.17 -10.56 12.42
CA VAL A 2 21.86 -9.99 11.09
C VAL A 2 21.34 -8.57 11.30
N SER A 3 22.05 -7.59 10.74
CA SER A 3 21.68 -6.17 10.81
C SER A 3 20.42 -5.93 9.99
N VAL A 4 19.38 -5.38 10.63
CA VAL A 4 18.14 -4.98 9.96
C VAL A 4 18.37 -3.58 9.35
N PRO A 5 18.08 -3.35 8.05
CA PRO A 5 18.24 -2.04 7.44
C PRO A 5 17.33 -1.00 8.11
N SER A 6 17.90 0.10 8.60
CA SER A 6 17.14 1.22 9.17
C SER A 6 16.60 2.12 8.06
N TYR A 7 15.42 1.78 7.54
CA TYR A 7 14.59 2.75 6.83
C TYR A 7 13.70 3.48 7.85
N ASN A 8 13.57 4.80 7.70
CA ASN A 8 12.42 5.56 8.23
C ASN A 8 11.11 5.19 7.48
N ALA A 9 10.91 3.92 7.14
CA ALA A 9 9.57 3.38 7.02
C ALA A 9 9.09 3.34 8.47
N VAL A 10 8.28 4.33 8.86
CA VAL A 10 7.58 4.46 10.15
C VAL A 10 7.64 3.14 10.88
N THR A 11 8.51 3.05 11.89
CA THR A 11 8.77 1.86 12.69
C THR A 11 7.51 0.99 12.71
N ASN A 12 7.55 -0.13 11.98
CA ASN A 12 6.52 -1.16 12.10
C ASN A 12 6.71 -1.72 13.51
N ASP A 13 6.16 -0.99 14.46
CA ASP A 13 6.00 -1.38 15.83
C ASP A 13 4.96 -2.50 15.80
N TYR A 14 5.45 -3.74 15.70
CA TYR A 14 4.64 -4.95 15.74
C TYR A 14 3.90 -5.12 17.09
N SER A 15 4.08 -4.20 18.06
CA SER A 15 3.21 -4.08 19.24
C SER A 15 1.88 -3.37 18.94
N ARG A 16 1.70 -2.78 17.76
CA ARG A 16 0.43 -2.20 17.33
C ARG A 16 -0.57 -3.29 16.99
N ASN A 17 -1.81 -3.11 17.44
CA ASN A 17 -2.95 -3.98 17.15
C ASN A 17 -3.35 -4.04 15.66
N TYR A 18 -2.66 -3.33 14.75
CA TYR A 18 -3.01 -3.21 13.33
C TYR A 18 -1.80 -2.93 12.43
N ASP A 19 -1.84 -3.40 11.18
CA ASP A 19 -1.00 -2.87 10.11
C ASP A 19 -1.75 -1.72 9.41
N VAL A 20 -1.05 -0.63 9.12
CA VAL A 20 -1.63 0.60 8.53
C VAL A 20 -1.14 0.80 7.11
N PHE A 21 -2.10 1.04 6.20
CA PHE A 21 -1.85 1.38 4.81
C PHE A 21 -2.57 2.66 4.44
N TYR A 22 -2.11 3.31 3.38
CA TYR A 22 -2.66 4.53 2.83
C TYR A 22 -2.93 4.37 1.35
N ARG A 23 -3.94 5.09 0.89
CA ARG A 23 -4.32 5.14 -0.52
C ARG A 23 -5.03 6.45 -0.82
N SER A 24 -4.73 7.04 -1.97
CA SER A 24 -5.53 8.10 -2.54
C SER A 24 -6.65 7.52 -3.40
N ILE A 25 -7.84 8.04 -3.20
CA ILE A 25 -9.07 7.51 -3.77
C ILE A 25 -9.96 8.66 -4.21
N SER A 26 -10.65 8.49 -5.35
CA SER A 26 -11.66 9.47 -5.78
C SER A 26 -12.91 9.35 -4.92
N GLU A 27 -13.69 10.42 -4.82
CA GLU A 27 -14.92 10.45 -4.01
C GLU A 27 -15.90 9.32 -4.35
N THR A 28 -16.16 9.07 -5.65
CA THR A 28 -17.01 7.95 -6.08
C THR A 28 -16.52 6.59 -5.58
N HIS A 29 -15.20 6.35 -5.58
CA HIS A 29 -14.65 5.09 -5.09
C HIS A 29 -14.63 5.03 -3.56
N TYR A 30 -14.50 6.18 -2.89
CA TYR A 30 -14.64 6.27 -1.45
C TYR A 30 -16.07 5.92 -1.02
N ASN A 31 -17.08 6.47 -1.67
CA ASN A 31 -18.49 6.17 -1.35
C ASN A 31 -18.78 4.67 -1.49
N ARG A 32 -18.33 4.04 -2.59
CA ARG A 32 -18.44 2.58 -2.76
C ARG A 32 -17.67 1.80 -1.68
N LEU A 33 -16.48 2.26 -1.28
CA LEU A 33 -15.71 1.65 -0.21
C LEU A 33 -16.46 1.71 1.12
N MET A 34 -17.12 2.83 1.42
CA MET A 34 -17.91 2.98 2.64
C MET A 34 -19.21 2.16 2.62
N GLU A 35 -19.82 1.99 1.45
CA GLU A 35 -21.00 1.13 1.27
C GLU A 35 -20.68 -0.36 1.40
N THR A 36 -19.53 -0.80 0.88
CA THR A 36 -19.20 -2.23 0.77
C THR A 36 -18.21 -2.73 1.83
N GLY A 37 -17.44 -1.83 2.44
CA GLY A 37 -16.29 -2.17 3.28
C GLY A 37 -15.05 -2.64 2.51
N ASP A 38 -15.16 -2.76 1.18
CA ASP A 38 -14.16 -3.41 0.33
C ASP A 38 -13.49 -2.43 -0.63
N ILE A 39 -12.18 -2.55 -0.80
CA ILE A 39 -11.47 -1.82 -1.84
C ILE A 39 -11.92 -2.35 -3.20
N PRO A 40 -12.42 -1.49 -4.11
CA PRO A 40 -12.93 -1.95 -5.40
C PRO A 40 -11.80 -2.50 -6.29
N PRO A 41 -12.06 -3.58 -7.06
CA PRO A 41 -11.10 -4.10 -8.02
C PRO A 41 -10.88 -3.11 -9.16
N LYS A 42 -9.63 -2.74 -9.42
CA LYS A 42 -9.21 -1.91 -10.56
C LYS A 42 -8.07 -2.56 -11.33
N LYS A 43 -7.71 -2.00 -12.49
CA LYS A 43 -6.51 -2.40 -13.24
C LYS A 43 -5.26 -2.31 -12.36
N GLU A 44 -5.16 -1.26 -11.57
CA GLU A 44 -4.12 -1.09 -10.56
C GLU A 44 -4.75 -0.61 -9.25
N THR A 45 -4.72 -1.49 -8.25
CA THR A 45 -5.15 -1.16 -6.89
C THR A 45 -3.91 -1.02 -6.02
N SER A 46 -3.25 0.15 -6.03
CA SER A 46 -2.08 0.44 -5.19
C SER A 46 -2.40 0.91 -3.77
N ILE A 47 -1.62 0.46 -2.79
CA ILE A 47 -1.57 0.92 -1.38
C ILE A 47 -0.10 1.14 -0.97
N THR A 48 0.15 1.90 0.09
CA THR A 48 1.50 2.11 0.65
C THR A 48 1.45 2.27 2.17
N GLN A 49 2.55 2.02 2.88
CA GLN A 49 2.68 2.44 4.30
C GLN A 49 3.15 3.90 4.46
N ASN A 50 3.45 4.60 3.35
CA ASN A 50 3.90 5.99 3.35
C ASN A 50 2.75 6.96 3.08
N PHE A 51 2.27 7.65 4.12
CA PHE A 51 1.19 8.63 4.02
C PHE A 51 1.52 9.77 3.05
N SER A 52 2.69 10.41 3.20
CA SER A 52 3.08 11.57 2.38
C SER A 52 3.16 11.24 0.89
N TYR A 53 3.62 10.03 0.55
CA TYR A 53 3.60 9.57 -0.84
C TYR A 53 2.16 9.44 -1.35
N SER A 54 1.26 8.87 -0.55
CA SER A 54 -0.15 8.77 -0.93
C SER A 54 -0.77 10.16 -1.07
N SER A 55 -0.69 11.02 -0.05
CA SER A 55 -1.33 12.34 -0.06
C SER A 55 -0.85 13.23 -1.21
N GLY A 56 0.39 13.10 -1.67
CA GLY A 56 0.86 13.80 -2.87
C GLY A 56 0.09 13.45 -4.15
N TYR A 57 -0.47 12.24 -4.28
CA TYR A 57 -1.35 11.90 -5.40
C TYR A 57 -2.71 12.59 -5.32
N GLN A 58 -3.25 12.75 -4.11
CA GLN A 58 -4.48 13.52 -3.89
C GLN A 58 -4.28 14.98 -4.33
N GLU A 59 -3.19 15.61 -3.93
CA GLU A 59 -2.90 17.01 -4.30
C GLU A 59 -2.83 17.20 -5.81
N LYS A 60 -2.25 16.22 -6.53
CA LYS A 60 -2.07 16.30 -7.98
C LYS A 60 -3.33 15.93 -8.78
N HIS A 61 -4.15 15.01 -8.29
CA HIS A 61 -5.24 14.40 -9.06
C HIS A 61 -6.64 14.59 -8.46
N GLY A 62 -6.75 15.27 -7.33
CA GLY A 62 -7.98 15.41 -6.56
C GLY A 62 -8.37 14.15 -5.79
N GLY A 63 -9.49 14.23 -5.07
CA GLY A 63 -10.00 13.16 -4.21
C GLY A 63 -9.55 13.31 -2.75
N MET A 64 -9.37 12.18 -2.07
CA MET A 64 -8.96 12.14 -0.66
C MET A 64 -7.97 11.01 -0.40
N THR A 65 -7.26 11.09 0.72
CA THR A 65 -6.40 9.99 1.20
C THR A 65 -7.10 9.25 2.33
N VAL A 66 -7.16 7.94 2.22
CA VAL A 66 -7.70 7.07 3.28
C VAL A 66 -6.56 6.36 4.00
N GLU A 67 -6.71 6.25 5.32
CA GLU A 67 -5.96 5.35 6.18
C GLU A 67 -6.76 4.05 6.35
N ILE A 68 -6.15 2.93 6.03
CA ILE A 68 -6.73 1.59 6.08
C ILE A 68 -6.00 0.81 7.17
N LYS A 69 -6.67 0.56 8.28
CA LYS A 69 -6.17 -0.32 9.34
C LYS A 69 -6.60 -1.74 9.04
N THR A 70 -5.66 -2.66 9.11
CA THR A 70 -5.87 -4.09 8.86
C THR A 70 -5.41 -4.93 10.05
N LYS A 71 -5.80 -6.20 10.08
CA LYS A 71 -5.31 -7.17 11.09
C LYS A 71 -3.76 -7.15 11.16
N PRO A 72 -3.13 -7.31 12.33
CA PRO A 72 -1.68 -7.46 12.44
C PRO A 72 -1.13 -8.52 11.49
N GLY A 73 0.04 -8.26 10.90
CA GLY A 73 0.73 -9.19 10.01
C GLY A 73 0.07 -9.35 8.64
N THR A 74 -0.83 -8.44 8.26
CA THR A 74 -1.34 -8.34 6.89
C THR A 74 -0.20 -8.14 5.89
N LEU A 75 0.77 -7.26 6.17
CA LEU A 75 1.94 -7.08 5.29
C LEU A 75 2.68 -8.40 5.06
N ARG A 76 2.92 -9.18 6.12
CA ARG A 76 3.58 -10.49 6.03
C ARG A 76 2.80 -11.48 5.17
N VAL A 77 1.48 -11.48 5.26
CA VAL A 77 0.62 -12.30 4.38
C VAL A 77 0.75 -11.84 2.91
N LEU A 78 0.81 -10.53 2.66
CA LEU A 78 1.03 -10.00 1.32
C LEU A 78 2.42 -10.37 0.76
N GLU A 79 3.46 -10.33 1.59
CA GLU A 79 4.83 -10.73 1.21
C GLU A 79 4.89 -12.19 0.73
N GLN A 80 4.16 -13.10 1.38
CA GLN A 80 4.11 -14.52 1.01
C GLN A 80 3.55 -14.78 -0.39
N ILE A 81 2.67 -13.90 -0.86
CA ILE A 81 2.07 -13.98 -2.20
C ILE A 81 2.65 -12.93 -3.16
N GLY A 82 3.67 -12.19 -2.70
CA GLY A 82 4.25 -11.04 -3.38
C GLY A 82 5.17 -11.42 -4.54
N VAL A 83 5.18 -10.56 -5.54
CA VAL A 83 6.25 -10.44 -6.53
C VAL A 83 6.80 -9.02 -6.51
N LYS A 84 8.06 -8.81 -6.88
CA LYS A 84 8.70 -7.48 -6.93
C LYS A 84 8.95 -7.00 -8.35
N ASN A 85 9.07 -5.68 -8.57
CA ASN A 85 9.55 -5.17 -9.87
C ASN A 85 10.95 -5.71 -10.21
N ASN A 86 11.26 -5.83 -11.50
CA ASN A 86 12.41 -6.64 -11.96
C ASN A 86 13.77 -6.13 -11.48
N SER A 87 13.97 -4.82 -11.30
CA SER A 87 15.20 -4.29 -10.69
C SER A 87 14.96 -2.89 -10.13
N ALA A 88 15.23 -2.70 -8.84
CA ALA A 88 15.39 -1.38 -8.23
C ALA A 88 16.12 -1.53 -6.87
N SER A 89 17.07 -0.65 -6.58
CA SER A 89 18.01 -0.83 -5.47
C SER A 89 17.34 -1.11 -4.11
N ILE A 90 16.33 -0.33 -3.74
CA ILE A 90 15.68 -0.43 -2.41
C ILE A 90 14.88 -1.73 -2.30
N ILE A 91 14.12 -2.10 -3.33
CA ILE A 91 13.28 -3.30 -3.25
C ILE A 91 14.13 -4.58 -3.30
N ASP A 92 15.28 -4.54 -3.99
CA ASP A 92 16.19 -5.67 -4.06
C ASP A 92 16.87 -5.92 -2.71
N ASP A 93 17.20 -4.86 -1.97
CA ASP A 93 17.72 -4.95 -0.60
C ASP A 93 16.65 -5.39 0.41
N LEU A 94 15.42 -4.86 0.31
CA LEU A 94 14.34 -5.16 1.25
C LEU A 94 13.75 -6.57 1.04
N TYR A 95 13.65 -7.01 -0.22
CA TYR A 95 13.03 -8.28 -0.59
C TYR A 95 13.94 -9.09 -1.52
N PRO A 96 15.14 -9.51 -1.06
CA PRO A 96 16.11 -10.20 -1.90
C PRO A 96 15.58 -11.53 -2.44
N ASN A 97 14.73 -12.20 -1.66
CA ASN A 97 14.17 -13.51 -1.98
C ASN A 97 12.78 -13.46 -2.64
N MET A 98 12.17 -12.29 -2.79
CA MET A 98 10.86 -12.17 -3.44
C MET A 98 11.02 -12.36 -4.95
N LYS A 99 10.16 -13.19 -5.55
CA LYS A 99 10.22 -13.47 -6.99
C LYS A 99 9.97 -12.20 -7.79
N GLN A 100 10.63 -12.08 -8.95
CA GLN A 100 10.35 -11.00 -9.90
C GLN A 100 8.92 -11.09 -10.45
N THR A 101 8.37 -9.95 -10.83
CA THR A 101 7.06 -9.82 -11.45
C THR A 101 7.03 -10.49 -12.82
N PHE A 102 5.85 -10.95 -13.23
CA PHE A 102 5.65 -11.64 -14.50
C PHE A 102 4.28 -11.27 -15.10
N PRO A 103 4.07 -11.35 -16.42
CA PRO A 103 2.78 -11.02 -17.03
C PRO A 103 1.61 -11.82 -16.44
N GLY A 104 0.52 -11.15 -16.08
CA GLY A 104 -0.70 -11.79 -15.58
C GLY A 104 -0.71 -12.12 -14.08
N TRP A 105 0.31 -11.71 -13.32
CA TRP A 105 0.39 -11.90 -11.87
C TRP A 105 -0.88 -11.46 -11.14
N GLU A 106 -1.52 -10.38 -11.61
CA GLU A 106 -2.68 -9.75 -10.97
C GLU A 106 -3.94 -10.61 -11.02
N LYS A 107 -4.00 -11.56 -11.97
CA LYS A 107 -5.07 -12.56 -12.12
C LYS A 107 -4.74 -13.86 -11.39
N MET A 108 -3.46 -14.14 -11.18
CA MET A 108 -2.96 -15.34 -10.49
C MET A 108 -2.93 -15.20 -8.96
N GLY A 109 -3.65 -14.22 -8.41
CA GLY A 109 -3.75 -14.03 -6.96
C GLY A 109 -2.48 -13.49 -6.30
N ARG A 110 -1.55 -12.93 -7.09
CA ARG A 110 -0.35 -12.28 -6.55
C ARG A 110 -0.62 -10.83 -6.23
N VAL A 111 0.24 -10.25 -5.40
CA VAL A 111 0.39 -8.79 -5.25
C VAL A 111 1.76 -8.37 -5.72
N GLN A 112 1.89 -7.16 -6.23
CA GLN A 112 3.17 -6.65 -6.70
C GLN A 112 3.69 -5.56 -5.77
N PHE A 113 4.83 -5.83 -5.14
CA PHE A 113 5.63 -4.83 -4.45
C PHE A 113 6.43 -4.06 -5.50
N LYS A 114 6.35 -2.74 -5.48
CA LYS A 114 6.99 -1.88 -6.47
C LYS A 114 7.72 -0.75 -5.77
N GLN A 115 8.99 -0.57 -6.11
CA GLN A 115 9.70 0.64 -5.72
C GLN A 115 9.22 1.82 -6.54
N GLU A 116 8.74 2.85 -5.85
CA GLU A 116 8.40 4.14 -6.45
C GLU A 116 9.18 5.24 -5.73
N LYS A 117 10.10 5.89 -6.46
CA LYS A 117 11.07 6.83 -5.89
C LYS A 117 11.86 6.17 -4.75
N ARG A 118 11.63 6.58 -3.50
CA ARG A 118 12.31 6.11 -2.28
C ARG A 118 11.41 5.32 -1.34
N GLN A 119 10.28 4.80 -1.82
CA GLN A 119 9.32 4.04 -1.02
C GLN A 119 8.73 2.86 -1.80
N ILE A 120 8.00 1.99 -1.10
CA ILE A 120 7.40 0.78 -1.67
C ILE A 120 5.88 0.92 -1.72
N THR A 121 5.31 0.78 -2.91
CA THR A 121 3.88 0.55 -3.09
C THR A 121 3.59 -0.95 -3.22
N ILE A 122 2.35 -1.34 -2.91
CA ILE A 122 1.83 -2.69 -3.13
C ILE A 122 0.61 -2.59 -4.03
N ASN A 123 0.70 -3.16 -5.22
CA ASN A 123 -0.41 -3.31 -6.13
C ASN A 123 -1.15 -4.62 -5.81
N LEU A 124 -2.39 -4.52 -5.36
CA LEU A 124 -3.20 -5.65 -4.88
C LEU A 124 -3.76 -6.55 -6.00
N GLY A 125 -3.66 -6.12 -7.25
CA GLY A 125 -4.19 -6.85 -8.40
C GLY A 125 -5.72 -6.93 -8.43
N LYS A 126 -6.25 -7.99 -9.06
CA LYS A 126 -7.70 -8.24 -9.20
C LYS A 126 -8.16 -9.60 -8.67
N GLY A 127 -7.23 -10.50 -8.37
CA GLY A 127 -7.52 -11.84 -7.85
C GLY A 127 -7.47 -11.92 -6.33
N SER A 128 -7.14 -13.11 -5.82
CA SER A 128 -7.16 -13.42 -4.38
C SER A 128 -6.27 -12.50 -3.52
N GLY A 129 -5.24 -11.85 -4.06
CA GLY A 129 -4.45 -10.85 -3.33
C GLY A 129 -5.29 -9.67 -2.81
N LEU A 130 -6.21 -9.16 -3.63
CA LEU A 130 -7.16 -8.12 -3.24
C LEU A 130 -8.17 -8.64 -2.22
N GLU A 131 -8.71 -9.85 -2.43
CA GLU A 131 -9.67 -10.46 -1.50
C GLU A 131 -9.07 -10.70 -0.12
N ILE A 132 -7.81 -11.19 -0.07
CA ILE A 132 -7.07 -11.39 1.16
C ILE A 132 -6.92 -10.06 1.89
N PHE A 133 -6.57 -8.98 1.18
CA PHE A 133 -6.44 -7.67 1.79
C PHE A 133 -7.78 -7.18 2.36
N ASN A 134 -8.84 -7.21 1.56
CA ASN A 134 -10.19 -6.77 1.95
C ASN A 134 -10.70 -7.51 3.21
N LYS A 135 -10.55 -8.85 3.26
CA LYS A 135 -10.92 -9.68 4.44
C LYS A 135 -10.13 -9.37 5.72
N ARG A 136 -9.05 -8.59 5.61
CA ARG A 136 -8.22 -8.18 6.74
C ARG A 136 -8.43 -6.73 7.14
N ILE A 137 -9.21 -5.95 6.40
CA ILE A 137 -9.60 -4.59 6.78
C ILE A 137 -10.36 -4.63 8.11
N LYS A 138 -10.05 -3.67 8.98
CA LYS A 138 -10.66 -3.48 10.30
C LYS A 138 -11.29 -2.11 10.44
N GLN A 139 -10.67 -1.09 9.87
CA GLN A 139 -11.16 0.27 9.93
C GLN A 139 -10.63 1.05 8.73
N ILE A 140 -11.45 1.97 8.23
CA ILE A 140 -11.09 2.91 7.18
C ILE A 140 -11.42 4.30 7.71
N ASN A 141 -10.44 5.20 7.63
CA ASN A 141 -10.59 6.59 8.04
C ASN A 141 -10.15 7.50 6.89
N VAL A 142 -10.85 8.60 6.67
CA VAL A 142 -10.30 9.68 5.84
C VAL A 142 -9.20 10.36 6.63
N LYS A 143 -8.04 10.54 6.01
CA LYS A 143 -6.91 11.26 6.57
C LYS A 143 -6.70 12.51 5.75
N GLN A 144 -7.10 13.64 6.29
CA GLN A 144 -6.72 14.92 5.73
C GLN A 144 -5.22 15.10 5.95
N GLY A 145 -4.48 15.41 4.89
CA GLY A 145 -3.13 15.93 5.06
C GLY A 145 -3.22 17.33 5.63
N ASP A 146 -2.33 17.69 6.54
CA ASP A 146 -2.00 19.10 6.74
C ASP A 146 -1.44 19.58 5.40
N ILE A 147 -2.28 20.22 4.58
CA ILE A 147 -1.84 20.92 3.39
C ILE A 147 -1.11 22.15 3.90
N GLN A 148 0.14 21.97 4.35
CA GLN A 148 1.05 23.07 4.49
C GLN A 148 1.34 23.54 3.07
N HIS A 149 0.60 24.55 2.64
CA HIS A 149 1.07 25.45 1.61
C HIS A 149 2.39 26.03 2.09
N GLU A 150 3.51 25.40 1.74
CA GLU A 150 4.78 26.10 1.68
C GLU A 150 4.59 27.20 0.63
N LYS A 151 4.13 28.35 1.12
CA LYS A 151 4.28 29.62 0.43
C LYS A 151 5.78 29.85 0.36
N ASN A 152 6.39 29.45 -0.75
CA ASN A 152 7.74 29.89 -1.08
C ASN A 152 7.74 31.42 -1.04
N LYS A 153 8.52 31.96 -0.09
CA LYS A 153 8.87 33.37 0.04
C LYS A 153 10.17 33.61 -0.71
#